data_AF-G9L1R8-F1
#
_entry.id   AF-G9L1R8-F1
#
_cell.length_a   1.000
_cell.length_b   1.000
_cell.length_c   1.000
_cell.angle_alpha   90.00
_cell.angle_beta   90.00
_cell.angle_gamma   90.00
#
_symmetry.space_group_name_H-M   'P 1'
#
loop_
_entity.id
_entity.type
_entity.pdbx_description
1 polymer ?
#
loop_
_entity_poly.entity_id
_entity_poly.type
_entity_poly.pdbx_seq_one_letter_code
_entity_poly.pdbx_strand_id
1 'polypeptide(L)'
;HVRLMSVVKEACRSPCLFYLAETEDPSFSVRAKSVLRKGGHTEVEPQHFCQAVHRENDTLLVIIRNEDVASRLHQIPFLLKLKHFPSVLFAGVDGPEDVLKHTYQELLQTGGFVVSDDKILETMTLAQLKDVVRTLEKLNGNGRWKWLLHHRENKKLREATRVDPVARRKNLILKSCQSASLIEPLPYHQCDSRAPTKAEHLKCLLNLQIQHVHTRFAVFLTEKPTVSREVLENSGILVTDVKNFIENVPKTAAPFKSSY
;
A
#
# COMPACT_ATOMS: atom_id res chain seq x y z
N HIS A 1 2.20 32.10 -5.76
CA HIS A 1 2.30 30.73 -6.33
C HIS A 1 3.69 30.18 -6.02
N VAL A 2 3.86 29.48 -4.90
CA VAL A 2 5.12 28.80 -4.56
C VAL A 2 5.11 27.46 -5.30
N ARG A 3 6.08 27.24 -6.18
CA ARG A 3 6.31 25.93 -6.83
C ARG A 3 6.76 24.95 -5.76
N LEU A 4 5.83 24.17 -5.23
CA LEU A 4 6.12 22.95 -4.47
C LEU A 4 6.71 21.92 -5.43
N MET A 5 8.04 21.88 -5.54
CA MET A 5 8.74 20.71 -6.05
C MET A 5 8.67 19.65 -4.94
N SER A 6 8.17 18.45 -5.22
CA SER A 6 8.25 17.36 -4.25
C SER A 6 9.73 17.12 -3.91
N VAL A 7 10.09 16.96 -2.63
CA VAL A 7 11.45 16.58 -2.21
C VAL A 7 11.93 15.31 -2.94
N VAL A 8 11.00 14.49 -3.40
CA VAL A 8 11.21 13.34 -4.29
C VAL A 8 11.83 13.74 -5.64
N LYS A 9 11.38 14.83 -6.27
CA LYS A 9 11.95 15.35 -7.53
C LYS A 9 13.36 15.91 -7.35
N GLU A 10 13.73 16.33 -6.14
CA GLU A 10 15.06 16.83 -5.84
C GLU A 10 16.06 15.70 -5.57
N ALA A 11 15.62 14.60 -4.93
CA ALA A 11 16.44 13.41 -4.70
C ALA A 11 16.88 12.71 -6.00
N CYS A 12 16.07 12.77 -7.06
CA CYS A 12 16.39 12.22 -8.38
C CYS A 12 17.20 13.18 -9.28
N ARG A 13 17.65 14.35 -8.79
CA ARG A 13 18.59 15.21 -9.55
C ARG A 13 20.04 14.75 -9.47
N SER A 14 20.35 13.89 -8.51
CA SER A 14 21.67 13.28 -8.34
C SER A 14 21.64 11.82 -8.77
N PRO A 15 22.79 11.24 -9.18
CA PRO A 15 22.94 9.81 -9.41
C PRO A 15 22.34 9.00 -8.25
N CYS A 16 21.46 8.06 -8.58
CA CYS A 16 20.77 7.21 -7.61
C CYS A 16 20.81 5.74 -8.04
N LEU A 17 20.42 4.86 -7.14
CA LEU A 17 20.24 3.45 -7.46
C LEU A 17 18.89 3.28 -8.18
N PHE A 18 18.81 2.35 -9.13
CA PHE A 18 17.54 2.01 -9.76
C PHE A 18 17.34 0.50 -9.90
N TYR A 19 16.07 0.10 -9.87
CA TYR A 19 15.61 -1.22 -10.28
C TYR A 19 14.52 -1.04 -11.33
N LEU A 20 14.62 -1.76 -12.44
CA LEU A 20 13.60 -1.77 -13.49
C LEU A 20 12.80 -3.06 -13.39
N ALA A 21 11.50 -2.95 -13.09
CA ALA A 21 10.59 -4.08 -13.10
C ALA A 21 10.55 -4.72 -14.49
N GLU A 22 10.51 -6.05 -14.54
CA GLU A 22 10.39 -6.79 -15.79
C GLU A 22 9.17 -6.30 -16.59
N THR A 23 9.28 -6.30 -17.91
CA THR A 23 8.22 -5.92 -18.85
C THR A 23 8.16 -6.95 -19.98
N GLU A 24 7.01 -7.09 -20.62
CA GLU A 24 6.84 -7.98 -21.79
C GLU A 24 7.56 -7.46 -23.04
N ASP A 25 8.07 -6.22 -23.00
CA ASP A 25 8.81 -5.57 -24.08
C ASP A 25 10.31 -5.49 -23.75
N PRO A 26 11.13 -6.41 -24.28
CA PRO A 26 12.57 -6.40 -24.05
C PRO A 26 13.25 -5.14 -24.60
N SER A 27 12.69 -4.53 -25.65
CA SER A 27 13.27 -3.34 -26.27
C SER A 27 13.19 -2.13 -25.34
N PHE A 28 12.08 -1.99 -24.63
CA PHE A 28 11.93 -0.99 -23.57
C PHE A 28 12.98 -1.19 -22.48
N SER A 29 13.15 -2.42 -21.99
CA SER A 29 14.11 -2.72 -20.92
C SER A 29 15.54 -2.33 -21.28
N VAL A 30 15.99 -2.72 -22.48
CA VAL A 30 17.34 -2.39 -22.96
C VAL A 30 17.52 -0.88 -23.10
N ARG A 31 16.54 -0.19 -23.70
CA ARG A 31 16.58 1.26 -23.88
C ARG A 31 16.59 1.98 -22.53
N ALA A 32 15.73 1.59 -21.60
CA ALA A 32 15.60 2.21 -20.29
C ALA A 32 16.89 2.10 -19.47
N LYS A 33 17.48 0.90 -19.39
CA LYS A 33 18.76 0.69 -18.71
C LYS A 33 19.88 1.54 -19.34
N SER A 34 19.91 1.65 -20.67
CA SER A 34 20.90 2.48 -21.38
C SER A 34 20.75 3.97 -21.06
N VAL A 35 19.53 4.50 -21.11
CA VAL A 35 19.22 5.92 -20.81
C VAL A 35 19.58 6.25 -19.36
N LEU A 36 19.15 5.42 -18.41
CA LEU A 36 19.40 5.65 -16.98
C LEU A 36 20.90 5.60 -16.64
N ARG A 37 21.64 4.62 -17.19
CA ARG A 37 23.10 4.55 -16.99
C ARG A 37 23.83 5.74 -17.58
N LYS A 38 23.41 6.25 -18.75
CA LYS A 38 23.94 7.49 -19.34
C LYS A 38 23.64 8.72 -18.47
N GLY A 39 22.52 8.70 -17.75
CA GLY A 39 22.18 9.69 -16.72
C GLY A 39 22.98 9.56 -15.42
N GLY A 40 23.87 8.57 -15.30
CA GLY A 40 24.70 8.33 -14.11
C GLY A 40 24.06 7.42 -13.06
N HIS A 41 22.86 6.87 -13.30
CA HIS A 41 22.20 5.98 -12.36
C HIS A 41 22.80 4.56 -12.39
N THR A 42 22.79 3.89 -11.23
CA THR A 42 23.37 2.54 -11.08
C THR A 42 22.28 1.51 -10.84
N GLU A 43 22.27 0.44 -11.63
CA GLU A 43 21.30 -0.65 -11.49
C GLU A 43 21.63 -1.50 -10.25
N VAL A 44 20.61 -1.90 -9.50
CA VAL A 44 20.75 -2.79 -8.34
C VAL A 44 19.56 -3.73 -8.21
N GLU A 45 19.83 -4.96 -7.77
CA GLU A 45 18.78 -5.90 -7.41
C GLU A 45 18.12 -5.51 -6.06
N PRO A 46 16.78 -5.62 -5.92
CA PRO A 46 16.08 -5.30 -4.69
C PRO A 46 16.62 -6.05 -3.47
N GLN A 47 17.04 -7.30 -3.65
CA GLN A 47 17.64 -8.12 -2.60
C GLN A 47 18.91 -7.48 -2.05
N HIS A 48 19.82 -7.04 -2.93
CA HIS A 48 21.08 -6.41 -2.53
C HIS A 48 20.82 -5.09 -1.79
N PHE A 49 19.86 -4.29 -2.25
CA PHE A 49 19.48 -3.07 -1.54
C PHE A 49 18.93 -3.38 -0.14
N CYS A 50 18.05 -4.38 -0.03
CA CYS A 50 17.43 -4.79 1.23
C CYS A 50 18.37 -5.46 2.24
N GLN A 51 19.54 -5.93 1.80
CA GLN A 51 20.56 -6.61 2.63
C GLN A 51 21.74 -5.70 3.00
N ALA A 52 21.94 -4.60 2.27
CA ALA A 52 23.04 -3.69 2.51
C ALA A 52 22.92 -3.03 3.90
N VAL A 53 23.90 -3.29 4.76
CA VAL A 53 24.03 -2.63 6.06
C VAL A 53 24.51 -1.19 5.79
N HIS A 54 23.75 -0.19 6.23
CA HIS A 54 24.07 1.24 6.15
C HIS A 54 23.95 1.93 4.77
N ARG A 55 22.76 1.85 4.16
CA ARG A 55 22.34 2.71 3.02
C ARG A 55 21.33 3.79 3.41
N GLU A 56 21.47 4.38 4.60
CA GLU A 56 20.53 5.39 5.11
C GLU A 56 20.42 6.63 4.21
N ASN A 57 21.43 6.88 3.37
CA ASN A 57 21.47 8.02 2.43
C ASN A 57 21.22 7.63 0.97
N ASP A 58 21.24 6.34 0.62
CA ASP A 58 21.04 5.93 -0.78
C ASP A 58 19.55 5.90 -1.11
N THR A 59 19.20 6.58 -2.20
CA THR A 59 17.85 6.54 -2.77
C THR A 59 17.79 5.45 -3.84
N LEU A 60 16.79 4.57 -3.74
CA LEU A 60 16.46 3.58 -4.76
C LEU A 60 15.20 4.00 -5.50
N LEU A 61 15.29 4.12 -6.82
CA LEU A 61 14.16 4.33 -7.71
C LEU A 61 13.72 2.99 -8.32
N VAL A 62 12.55 2.50 -7.91
CA VAL A 62 11.88 1.34 -8.50
C VAL A 62 11.01 1.83 -9.66
N ILE A 63 11.33 1.38 -10.87
CA ILE A 63 10.70 1.84 -12.11
C ILE A 63 9.83 0.72 -12.67
N ILE A 64 8.59 1.06 -13.03
CA ILE A 64 7.64 0.16 -13.68
C ILE A 64 6.97 0.92 -14.83
N ARG A 65 6.69 0.26 -15.96
CA ARG A 65 5.91 0.90 -17.02
C ARG A 65 4.49 1.09 -16.57
N ASN A 66 3.88 2.23 -16.90
CA ASN A 66 2.49 2.52 -16.53
C ASN A 66 1.52 1.43 -17.02
N GLU A 67 1.73 0.92 -18.24
CA GLU A 67 0.93 -0.18 -18.81
C GLU A 67 1.08 -1.51 -18.04
N ASP A 68 2.23 -1.73 -17.39
CA ASP A 68 2.55 -2.98 -16.68
C ASP A 68 2.17 -2.91 -15.18
N VAL A 69 1.77 -1.74 -14.65
CA VAL A 69 1.48 -1.58 -13.21
C VAL A 69 0.47 -2.60 -12.71
N ALA A 70 -0.64 -2.77 -13.43
CA ALA A 70 -1.72 -3.66 -13.01
C ALA A 70 -1.28 -5.14 -12.93
N SER A 71 -0.42 -5.59 -13.84
CA SER A 71 0.02 -6.98 -13.95
C SER A 71 1.30 -7.26 -13.19
N ARG A 72 2.16 -6.27 -12.94
CA ARG A 72 3.53 -6.49 -12.44
C ARG A 72 3.90 -5.81 -11.14
N LEU A 73 3.11 -4.86 -10.63
CA LEU A 73 3.44 -4.19 -9.36
C LEU A 73 3.66 -5.23 -8.24
N HIS A 74 2.72 -6.17 -8.09
CA HIS A 74 2.77 -7.22 -7.06
C HIS A 74 3.85 -8.29 -7.30
N GLN A 75 4.54 -8.25 -8.43
CA GLN A 75 5.63 -9.16 -8.78
C GLN A 75 7.01 -8.56 -8.50
N ILE A 76 7.08 -7.28 -8.12
CA ILE A 76 8.33 -6.62 -7.74
C ILE A 76 8.94 -7.39 -6.55
N PRO A 77 10.19 -7.89 -6.66
CA PRO A 77 10.81 -8.65 -5.60
C PRO A 77 10.91 -7.83 -4.31
N PHE A 78 10.57 -8.46 -3.18
CA PHE A 78 10.63 -7.84 -1.84
C PHE A 78 9.76 -6.58 -1.70
N LEU A 79 8.66 -6.46 -2.44
CA LEU A 79 7.85 -5.23 -2.50
C LEU A 79 7.46 -4.67 -1.12
N LEU A 80 6.97 -5.50 -0.19
CA LEU A 80 6.63 -5.01 1.14
C LEU A 80 7.86 -4.48 1.89
N LYS A 81 8.98 -5.19 1.82
CA LYS A 81 10.24 -4.77 2.44
C LYS A 81 10.73 -3.44 1.86
N LEU A 82 10.68 -3.28 0.54
CA LEU A 82 10.97 -2.02 -0.15
C LEU A 82 10.05 -0.88 0.33
N LYS A 83 8.76 -1.15 0.51
CA LYS A 83 7.80 -0.15 1.01
C LYS A 83 8.14 0.37 2.40
N HIS A 84 8.81 -0.41 3.24
CA HIS A 84 9.25 0.03 4.56
C HIS A 84 10.39 1.05 4.54
N PHE A 85 11.16 1.14 3.45
CA PHE A 85 12.25 2.10 3.34
C PHE A 85 11.75 3.44 2.82
N PRO A 86 11.93 4.55 3.56
CA PRO A 86 11.55 5.88 3.08
C PRO A 86 12.37 6.38 1.89
N SER A 87 13.59 5.87 1.71
CA SER A 87 14.47 6.19 0.59
C SER A 87 14.15 5.41 -0.69
N VAL A 88 13.15 4.52 -0.68
CA VAL A 88 12.70 3.81 -1.88
C VAL A 88 11.52 4.54 -2.51
N LEU A 89 11.73 5.02 -3.72
CA LEU A 89 10.74 5.70 -4.56
C LEU A 89 10.19 4.72 -5.58
N PHE A 90 8.90 4.81 -5.90
CA PHE A 90 8.30 4.02 -6.98
C PHE A 90 7.80 4.95 -8.07
N ALA A 91 8.13 4.63 -9.32
CA ALA A 91 7.84 5.46 -10.49
C ALA A 91 7.19 4.64 -11.60
N GLY A 92 6.02 5.09 -12.02
CA GLY A 92 5.35 4.68 -13.24
C GLY A 92 5.82 5.54 -14.41
N VAL A 93 6.27 4.91 -15.51
CA VAL A 93 6.80 5.62 -16.69
C VAL A 93 6.12 5.17 -17.98
N ASP A 94 5.96 6.09 -18.93
CA ASP A 94 5.58 5.76 -20.31
C ASP A 94 6.84 5.57 -21.17
N GLY A 95 7.90 6.32 -20.86
CA GLY A 95 9.20 6.20 -21.49
C GLY A 95 10.34 6.39 -20.49
N PRO A 96 11.55 5.89 -20.79
CA PRO A 96 12.69 6.04 -19.88
C PRO A 96 13.12 7.49 -19.65
N GLU A 97 12.80 8.39 -20.59
CA GLU A 97 13.06 9.82 -20.45
C GLU A 97 12.25 10.47 -19.31
N ASP A 98 11.15 9.85 -18.89
CA ASP A 98 10.31 10.38 -17.81
C ASP A 98 11.06 10.48 -16.49
N VAL A 99 12.03 9.58 -16.26
CA VAL A 99 12.91 9.60 -15.10
C VAL A 99 13.83 10.82 -15.15
N LEU A 100 14.49 11.04 -16.29
CA LEU A 100 15.45 12.15 -16.46
C LEU A 100 14.76 13.52 -16.45
N LYS A 101 13.51 13.58 -16.94
CA LYS A 101 12.70 14.81 -16.99
C LYS A 101 11.82 15.02 -15.75
N HIS A 102 11.81 14.06 -14.83
CA HIS A 102 10.97 14.07 -13.63
C HIS A 102 9.46 14.24 -13.95
N THR A 103 9.03 13.60 -15.04
CA THR A 103 7.64 13.56 -15.53
C THR A 103 6.93 12.23 -15.23
N TYR A 104 7.62 11.30 -14.57
CA TYR A 104 7.05 10.02 -14.14
C TYR A 104 5.90 10.18 -13.14
N GLN A 105 5.01 9.19 -13.11
CA GLN A 105 3.96 9.07 -12.10
C GLN A 105 4.58 8.52 -10.80
N GLU A 106 4.51 9.28 -9.71
CA GLU A 106 4.91 8.77 -8.40
C GLU A 106 3.89 7.75 -7.88
N LEU A 107 4.36 6.54 -7.60
CA LEU A 107 3.57 5.43 -7.06
C LEU A 107 3.95 5.18 -5.59
N LEU A 108 3.06 4.54 -4.85
CA LEU A 108 3.26 4.04 -3.50
C LEU A 108 3.98 5.09 -2.62
N GLN A 109 3.42 6.29 -2.48
CA GLN A 109 4.13 7.42 -1.89
C GLN A 109 4.09 7.40 -0.37
N THR A 110 2.91 7.67 0.18
CA THR A 110 2.65 7.81 1.61
C THR A 110 1.27 7.27 1.94
N GLY A 111 0.92 7.23 3.22
CA GLY A 111 -0.40 6.78 3.63
C GLY A 111 -0.61 5.28 3.40
N GLY A 112 -1.88 4.87 3.40
CA GLY A 112 -2.23 3.48 3.22
C GLY A 112 -3.73 3.26 3.26
N PHE A 113 -4.13 2.00 3.11
CA PHE A 113 -5.47 1.58 3.39
C PHE A 113 -5.47 0.29 4.20
N VAL A 114 -6.56 0.07 4.91
CA VAL A 114 -6.78 -1.10 5.74
C VAL A 114 -7.99 -1.85 5.20
N VAL A 115 -7.89 -3.17 5.10
CA VAL A 115 -8.97 -4.10 4.79
C VAL A 115 -8.93 -5.23 5.81
N SER A 116 -10.09 -5.67 6.27
CA SER A 116 -10.22 -6.75 7.24
C SER A 116 -10.69 -8.04 6.59
N ASP A 117 -10.33 -9.17 7.19
CA ASP A 117 -11.04 -10.42 6.96
C ASP A 117 -12.49 -10.34 7.47
N ASP A 118 -13.32 -11.31 7.09
CA ASP A 118 -14.76 -11.28 7.34
C ASP A 118 -15.17 -11.55 8.80
N LYS A 119 -14.19 -11.73 9.71
CA LYS A 119 -14.38 -12.02 11.14
C LYS A 119 -13.90 -10.88 12.04
N ILE A 120 -12.91 -10.09 11.62
CA ILE A 120 -12.31 -9.04 12.45
C ILE A 120 -13.37 -8.10 13.06
N LEU A 121 -14.22 -7.46 12.27
CA LEU A 121 -15.22 -6.52 12.82
C LEU A 121 -16.26 -7.20 13.72
N GLU A 122 -16.55 -8.48 13.48
CA GLU A 122 -17.47 -9.27 14.29
C GLU A 122 -16.87 -9.56 15.68
N THR A 123 -15.64 -10.07 15.72
CA THR A 123 -14.96 -10.51 16.95
C THR A 123 -14.35 -9.36 17.76
N MET A 124 -14.01 -8.24 17.12
CA MET A 124 -13.39 -7.10 17.77
C MET A 124 -14.28 -6.49 18.85
N THR A 125 -13.74 -6.18 20.02
CA THR A 125 -14.48 -5.48 21.08
C THR A 125 -14.75 -4.02 20.72
N LEU A 126 -15.70 -3.38 21.40
CA LEU A 126 -15.94 -1.92 21.24
C LEU A 126 -14.70 -1.08 21.61
N ALA A 127 -13.89 -1.55 22.58
CA ALA A 127 -12.66 -0.88 22.97
C ALA A 127 -11.64 -0.94 21.83
N GLN A 128 -11.37 -2.14 21.32
CA GLN A 128 -10.47 -2.34 20.18
C GLN A 128 -10.92 -1.56 18.94
N LEU A 129 -12.23 -1.50 18.63
CA LEU A 129 -12.72 -0.71 17.51
C LEU A 129 -12.41 0.78 17.67
N LYS A 130 -12.59 1.32 18.89
CA LYS A 130 -12.20 2.71 19.18
C LYS A 130 -10.69 2.92 19.06
N ASP A 131 -9.88 1.95 19.48
CA ASP A 131 -8.42 2.01 19.33
C ASP A 131 -7.98 1.97 17.87
N VAL A 132 -8.59 1.14 17.03
CA VAL A 132 -8.35 1.10 15.58
C VAL A 132 -8.70 2.44 14.95
N VAL A 133 -9.85 3.03 15.29
CA VAL A 133 -10.25 4.36 14.80
C VAL A 133 -9.25 5.44 15.22
N ARG A 134 -8.86 5.49 16.50
CA ARG A 134 -7.82 6.42 16.98
C ARG A 134 -6.49 6.23 16.26
N THR A 135 -6.14 5.00 15.96
CA THR A 135 -4.91 4.67 15.22
C THR A 135 -4.99 5.19 13.78
N LEU A 136 -6.13 5.02 13.09
CA LEU A 136 -6.36 5.58 11.76
C LEU A 136 -6.33 7.11 11.76
N GLU A 137 -6.90 7.76 12.77
CA GLU A 137 -6.83 9.21 12.94
C GLU A 137 -5.39 9.69 13.11
N LYS A 138 -4.59 9.01 13.95
CA LYS A 138 -3.16 9.30 14.13
C LYS A 138 -2.37 9.12 12.84
N LEU A 139 -2.64 8.04 12.10
CA LEU A 139 -2.01 7.76 10.82
C LEU A 139 -2.33 8.84 9.77
N ASN A 140 -3.54 9.40 9.80
CA ASN A 140 -3.94 10.50 8.92
C ASN A 140 -3.18 11.81 9.17
N GLY A 141 -2.42 11.93 10.27
CA GLY A 141 -1.46 13.01 10.46
C GLY A 141 -0.22 12.94 9.55
N ASN A 142 0.08 11.77 8.95
CA ASN A 142 1.30 11.52 8.17
C ASN A 142 1.01 10.84 6.82
N GLY A 143 -0.09 11.21 6.16
CA GLY A 143 -0.52 10.67 4.87
C GLY A 143 -1.98 10.25 4.90
N ARG A 144 -2.60 10.01 3.74
CA ARG A 144 -4.02 9.64 3.68
C ARG A 144 -4.21 8.16 4.04
N TRP A 145 -5.01 7.90 5.07
CA TRP A 145 -5.36 6.56 5.53
C TRP A 145 -6.86 6.33 5.53
N LYS A 146 -7.29 5.19 4.98
CA LYS A 146 -8.69 4.77 4.97
C LYS A 146 -8.86 3.32 5.37
N TRP A 147 -9.95 2.99 6.03
CA TRP A 147 -10.41 1.60 6.15
C TRP A 147 -11.43 1.32 5.05
N LEU A 148 -11.07 0.44 4.12
CA LEU A 148 -11.96 -0.03 3.07
C LEU A 148 -12.79 -1.21 3.62
N LEU A 149 -14.09 -0.98 3.76
CA LEU A 149 -14.99 -1.93 4.41
C LEU A 149 -15.67 -2.81 3.36
N HIS A 150 -15.31 -4.09 3.33
CA HIS A 150 -15.90 -5.06 2.39
C HIS A 150 -17.43 -5.14 2.53
N HIS A 151 -18.11 -5.40 1.41
CA HIS A 151 -19.58 -5.48 1.39
C HIS A 151 -20.08 -6.51 2.40
N ARG A 152 -19.49 -7.71 2.40
CA ARG A 152 -19.92 -8.82 3.26
C ARG A 152 -19.83 -8.47 4.74
N GLU A 153 -18.72 -7.86 5.16
CA GLU A 153 -18.49 -7.41 6.54
C GLU A 153 -19.51 -6.35 6.97
N ASN A 154 -19.75 -5.36 6.11
CA ASN A 154 -20.75 -4.33 6.36
C ASN A 154 -22.18 -4.90 6.41
N LYS A 155 -22.52 -5.83 5.51
CA LYS A 155 -23.82 -6.51 5.48
C LYS A 155 -24.08 -7.29 6.77
N LYS A 156 -23.11 -8.11 7.20
CA LYS A 156 -23.20 -8.87 8.47
C LYS A 156 -23.45 -7.95 9.65
N LEU A 157 -22.69 -6.86 9.77
CA LEU A 157 -22.87 -5.91 10.87
C LEU A 157 -24.28 -5.29 10.86
N ARG A 158 -24.77 -4.86 9.69
CA ARG A 158 -26.12 -4.28 9.56
C ARG A 158 -27.20 -5.26 9.98
N GLU A 159 -27.10 -6.53 9.60
CA GLU A 159 -28.04 -7.58 10.02
C GLU A 159 -28.02 -7.78 11.54
N ALA A 160 -26.83 -7.83 12.15
CA ALA A 160 -26.65 -7.99 13.60
C ALA A 160 -27.23 -6.83 14.43
N THR A 161 -27.29 -5.61 13.88
CA THR A 161 -27.84 -4.44 14.59
C THR A 161 -29.29 -4.60 15.05
N ARG A 162 -30.05 -5.53 14.46
CA ARG A 162 -31.45 -5.79 14.82
C ARG A 162 -31.60 -6.43 16.20
N VAL A 163 -30.57 -7.16 16.64
CA VAL A 163 -30.63 -8.01 17.83
C VAL A 163 -29.52 -7.71 18.83
N ASP A 164 -28.34 -7.29 18.37
CA ASP A 164 -27.16 -7.09 19.22
C ASP A 164 -26.93 -5.60 19.55
N PRO A 165 -27.01 -5.18 20.84
CA PRO A 165 -26.65 -3.83 21.27
C PRO A 165 -25.18 -3.47 20.99
N VAL A 166 -24.26 -4.44 20.99
CA VAL A 166 -22.85 -4.23 20.66
C VAL A 166 -22.70 -3.91 19.18
N ALA A 167 -23.30 -4.70 18.29
CA ALA A 167 -23.37 -4.42 16.86
C ALA A 167 -23.96 -3.04 16.55
N ARG A 168 -25.03 -2.63 17.25
CA ARG A 168 -25.60 -1.26 17.11
C ARG A 168 -24.57 -0.18 17.41
N ARG A 169 -23.82 -0.33 18.52
CA ARG A 169 -22.78 0.62 18.91
C ARG A 169 -21.61 0.64 17.91
N LYS A 170 -21.16 -0.54 17.44
CA LYS A 170 -20.14 -0.63 16.37
C LYS A 170 -20.60 0.10 15.12
N ASN A 171 -21.84 -0.13 14.67
CA ASN A 171 -22.39 0.51 13.48
C ASN A 171 -22.48 2.04 13.61
N LEU A 172 -22.83 2.57 14.80
CA LEU A 172 -22.81 4.01 15.05
C LEU A 172 -21.39 4.60 14.93
N ILE A 173 -20.39 3.91 15.48
CA ILE A 173 -18.98 4.32 15.34
C ILE A 173 -18.58 4.35 13.87
N LEU A 174 -18.84 3.28 13.11
CA LEU A 174 -18.46 3.22 11.70
C LEU A 174 -19.16 4.28 10.86
N LYS A 175 -20.44 4.56 11.11
CA LYS A 175 -21.17 5.66 10.43
C LYS A 175 -20.53 7.03 10.70
N SER A 176 -20.16 7.30 11.96
CA SER A 176 -19.43 8.52 12.31
C SER A 176 -18.09 8.60 11.58
N CYS A 177 -17.36 7.49 11.51
CA CYS A 177 -16.07 7.42 10.81
C CYS A 177 -16.22 7.60 9.29
N GLN A 178 -17.31 7.09 8.70
CA GLN A 178 -17.64 7.30 7.30
C GLN A 178 -17.93 8.79 7.02
N SER A 179 -18.69 9.46 7.89
CA SER A 179 -18.91 10.92 7.79
C SER A 179 -17.60 11.72 7.89
N ALA A 180 -16.61 11.21 8.61
CA ALA A 180 -15.27 11.79 8.72
C ALA A 180 -14.29 11.34 7.61
N SER A 181 -14.75 10.61 6.59
CA SER A 181 -13.92 10.06 5.50
C SER A 181 -12.82 9.06 5.93
N LEU A 182 -12.91 8.51 7.14
CA LEU A 182 -11.98 7.47 7.64
C LEU A 182 -12.32 6.07 7.10
N ILE A 183 -13.58 5.85 6.71
CA ILE A 183 -14.09 4.56 6.23
C ILE A 183 -14.72 4.74 4.87
N GLU A 184 -14.42 3.82 3.96
CA GLU A 184 -14.97 3.74 2.62
C GLU A 184 -15.60 2.36 2.40
N PRO A 185 -16.94 2.25 2.33
CA PRO A 185 -17.59 0.99 1.96
C PRO A 185 -17.26 0.60 0.53
N LEU A 186 -16.79 -0.63 0.34
CA LEU A 186 -16.51 -1.18 -0.97
C LEU A 186 -17.79 -1.71 -1.64
N PRO A 187 -17.87 -1.67 -2.99
CA PRO A 187 -18.89 -2.42 -3.73
C PRO A 187 -18.68 -3.93 -3.53
N TYR A 188 -19.66 -4.72 -3.99
CA TYR A 188 -19.55 -6.18 -3.93
C TYR A 188 -18.38 -6.68 -4.79
N HIS A 189 -17.49 -7.47 -4.21
CA HIS A 189 -16.40 -8.17 -4.88
C HIS A 189 -16.60 -9.69 -4.84
N GLN A 190 -15.86 -10.45 -5.64
CA GLN A 190 -15.97 -11.92 -5.61
C GLN A 190 -15.51 -12.53 -4.28
N CYS A 191 -14.62 -11.85 -3.55
CA CYS A 191 -14.26 -12.24 -2.18
C CYS A 191 -15.41 -12.05 -1.17
N ASP A 192 -16.48 -11.33 -1.53
CA ASP A 192 -17.69 -11.19 -0.69
C ASP A 192 -18.67 -12.36 -0.86
N SER A 193 -18.41 -13.28 -1.79
CA SER A 193 -19.24 -14.47 -2.00
C SER A 193 -19.30 -15.34 -0.74
N ARG A 194 -20.28 -16.26 -0.67
CA ARG A 194 -20.49 -17.08 0.54
C ARG A 194 -19.29 -17.96 0.88
N ALA A 195 -18.64 -18.51 -0.15
CA ALA A 195 -17.50 -19.42 -0.03
C ALA A 195 -16.38 -18.99 -1.00
N PRO A 196 -15.72 -17.85 -0.72
CA PRO A 196 -14.69 -17.31 -1.59
C PRO A 196 -13.42 -18.16 -1.49
N THR A 197 -12.83 -18.44 -2.64
CA THR A 197 -11.55 -19.15 -2.75
C THR A 197 -10.40 -18.28 -2.23
N LYS A 198 -9.27 -18.92 -1.90
CA LYS A 198 -8.04 -18.20 -1.53
C LYS A 198 -7.57 -17.26 -2.64
N ALA A 199 -7.73 -17.68 -3.89
CA ALA A 199 -7.36 -16.90 -5.08
C ALA A 199 -8.20 -15.62 -5.21
N GLU A 200 -9.49 -15.66 -4.91
CA GLU A 200 -10.36 -14.47 -4.95
C GLU A 200 -10.01 -13.44 -3.90
N HIS A 201 -9.63 -13.86 -2.69
CA HIS A 201 -9.14 -12.93 -1.65
C HIS A 201 -7.84 -12.27 -2.07
N LEU A 202 -6.87 -13.06 -2.54
CA LEU A 202 -5.60 -12.53 -3.02
C LEU A 202 -5.85 -11.54 -4.16
N LYS A 203 -6.62 -11.94 -5.18
CA LYS A 203 -6.97 -11.08 -6.31
C LYS A 203 -7.64 -9.77 -5.87
N CYS A 204 -8.55 -9.82 -4.89
CA CYS A 204 -9.17 -8.61 -4.34
C CYS A 204 -8.12 -7.67 -3.72
N LEU A 205 -7.26 -8.19 -2.85
CA LEU A 205 -6.21 -7.40 -2.19
C LEU A 205 -5.22 -6.79 -3.21
N LEU A 206 -4.82 -7.56 -4.22
CA LEU A 206 -3.96 -7.07 -5.30
C LEU A 206 -4.66 -5.96 -6.09
N ASN A 207 -5.92 -6.15 -6.47
CA ASN A 207 -6.69 -5.15 -7.21
C ASN A 207 -6.87 -3.86 -6.41
N LEU A 208 -7.18 -3.95 -5.11
CA LEU A 208 -7.28 -2.78 -4.23
C LEU A 208 -5.94 -2.04 -4.16
N GLN A 209 -4.83 -2.76 -4.06
CA GLN A 209 -3.50 -2.14 -4.10
C GLN A 209 -3.24 -1.39 -5.42
N ILE A 210 -3.69 -1.91 -6.57
CA ILE A 210 -3.61 -1.22 -7.86
C ILE A 210 -4.54 0.01 -7.90
N GLN A 211 -5.78 -0.13 -7.44
CA GLN A 211 -6.74 0.99 -7.41
C GLN A 211 -6.27 2.14 -6.51
N HIS A 212 -5.56 1.81 -5.43
CA HIS A 212 -4.97 2.75 -4.49
C HIS A 212 -3.44 2.85 -4.66
N VAL A 213 -2.93 2.76 -5.89
CA VAL A 213 -1.48 2.74 -6.18
C VAL A 213 -0.72 3.97 -5.68
N HIS A 214 -1.41 5.07 -5.37
CA HIS A 214 -0.79 6.26 -4.77
C HIS A 214 -0.50 6.11 -3.27
N THR A 215 -1.09 5.12 -2.60
CA THR A 215 -0.89 4.85 -1.17
C THR A 215 0.24 3.86 -0.94
N ARG A 216 1.08 4.08 0.08
CA ARG A 216 2.26 3.23 0.33
C ARG A 216 1.87 1.82 0.78
N PHE A 217 0.99 1.73 1.78
CA PHE A 217 0.67 0.47 2.45
C PHE A 217 -0.74 -0.02 2.13
N ALA A 218 -0.83 -1.28 1.70
CA ALA A 218 -2.06 -2.05 1.71
C ALA A 218 -2.00 -2.97 2.93
N VAL A 219 -2.86 -2.75 3.92
CA VAL A 219 -2.86 -3.50 5.19
C VAL A 219 -4.02 -4.47 5.22
N PHE A 220 -3.73 -5.75 5.44
CA PHE A 220 -4.73 -6.79 5.64
C PHE A 220 -4.79 -7.19 7.12
N LEU A 221 -5.89 -6.81 7.78
CA LEU A 221 -6.21 -7.17 9.16
C LEU A 221 -6.79 -8.57 9.23
N THR A 222 -6.10 -9.47 9.91
CA THR A 222 -6.54 -10.85 10.09
C THR A 222 -5.85 -11.50 11.28
N GLU A 223 -6.59 -12.33 12.03
CA GLU A 223 -6.01 -13.19 13.07
C GLU A 223 -5.38 -14.45 12.46
N LYS A 224 -5.93 -14.92 11.34
CA LYS A 224 -5.52 -16.16 10.66
C LYS A 224 -5.71 -15.98 9.15
N PRO A 225 -4.67 -15.62 8.38
CA PRO A 225 -4.83 -15.35 6.96
C PRO A 225 -5.20 -16.63 6.21
N THR A 226 -6.13 -16.52 5.26
CA THR A 226 -6.58 -17.65 4.41
C THR A 226 -5.53 -18.02 3.37
N VAL A 227 -4.76 -17.04 2.90
CA VAL A 227 -3.57 -17.14 2.06
C VAL A 227 -2.33 -17.15 2.97
N SER A 228 -1.22 -17.79 2.57
CA SER A 228 0.00 -17.73 3.39
C SER A 228 0.48 -16.29 3.54
N ARG A 229 0.96 -15.94 4.74
CA ARG A 229 1.51 -14.61 5.03
C ARG A 229 2.63 -14.25 4.05
N GLU A 230 3.53 -15.20 3.76
CA GLU A 230 4.63 -15.02 2.81
C GLU A 230 4.15 -14.60 1.41
N VAL A 231 3.10 -15.22 0.87
CA VAL A 231 2.56 -14.85 -0.45
C VAL A 231 2.03 -13.42 -0.43
N LEU A 232 1.29 -13.04 0.61
CA LEU A 232 0.75 -11.69 0.75
C LEU A 232 1.85 -10.63 0.89
N GLU A 233 2.84 -10.90 1.74
CA GLU A 233 3.95 -9.98 2.00
C GLU A 233 4.87 -9.85 0.77
N ASN A 234 5.16 -10.94 0.07
CA ASN A 234 5.89 -10.91 -1.19
C ASN A 234 5.16 -10.09 -2.26
N SER A 235 3.82 -10.07 -2.24
CA SER A 235 2.99 -9.23 -3.10
C SER A 235 2.77 -7.79 -2.60
N GLY A 236 3.47 -7.35 -1.54
CA GLY A 236 3.41 -5.98 -1.05
C GLY A 236 2.26 -5.66 -0.09
N ILE A 237 1.58 -6.68 0.44
CA ILE A 237 0.47 -6.55 1.40
C ILE A 237 1.01 -6.75 2.82
N LEU A 238 0.80 -5.78 3.71
CA LEU A 238 1.17 -5.86 5.11
C LEU A 238 0.10 -6.66 5.89
N VAL A 239 0.46 -7.85 6.38
CA VAL A 239 -0.47 -8.71 7.14
C VAL A 239 -0.27 -8.52 8.64
N THR A 240 -1.29 -8.06 9.34
CA THR A 240 -1.22 -7.82 10.79
C THR A 240 -2.53 -8.16 11.49
N ASP A 241 -2.46 -8.44 12.79
CA ASP A 241 -3.65 -8.50 13.65
C ASP A 241 -4.01 -7.11 14.21
N VAL A 242 -5.13 -7.04 14.94
CA VAL A 242 -5.65 -5.78 15.51
C VAL A 242 -4.67 -5.17 16.52
N LYS A 243 -4.05 -5.99 17.36
CA LYS A 243 -3.13 -5.53 18.41
C LYS A 243 -1.89 -4.90 17.78
N ASN A 244 -1.24 -5.64 16.87
CA ASN A 244 -0.06 -5.20 16.15
C ASN A 244 -0.34 -4.00 15.25
N PHE A 245 -1.54 -3.88 14.70
CA PHE A 245 -1.95 -2.69 13.95
C PHE A 245 -1.89 -1.43 14.83
N ILE A 246 -2.50 -1.48 16.01
CA ILE A 246 -2.55 -0.36 16.97
C ILE A 246 -1.13 0.01 17.44
N GLU A 247 -0.31 -0.99 17.77
CA GLU A 247 0.99 -0.78 18.42
C GLU A 247 2.12 -0.41 17.44
N ASN A 248 2.10 -0.95 16.21
CA ASN A 248 3.28 -0.96 15.34
C ASN A 248 3.08 -0.22 14.03
N VAL A 249 1.90 -0.26 13.41
CA VAL A 249 1.69 0.41 12.10
C VAL A 249 1.97 1.91 12.15
N PRO A 250 1.61 2.67 13.21
CA PRO A 250 2.02 4.07 13.33
C PRO A 250 3.52 4.31 13.34
N LYS A 251 4.33 3.36 13.82
CA LYS A 251 5.80 3.45 13.81
C LYS A 251 6.36 3.12 12.44
N THR A 252 5.79 2.10 11.81
CA THR A 252 6.13 1.64 10.46
C THR A 252 5.78 2.68 9.39
N ALA A 253 4.67 3.38 9.57
CA ALA A 253 4.17 4.43 8.69
C ALA A 253 4.61 5.84 9.11
N ALA A 254 5.42 5.95 10.19
CA ALA A 254 5.97 7.23 10.67
C ALA A 254 6.77 7.92 9.55
N PRO A 255 6.80 9.26 9.52
CA PRO A 255 6.73 10.01 8.28
C PRO A 255 7.84 9.65 7.30
N PHE A 256 7.42 9.02 6.20
CA PHE A 256 8.09 9.16 4.91
C PHE A 256 8.11 10.65 4.65
N LYS A 257 9.30 11.28 4.59
CA LYS A 257 9.45 12.73 4.42
C LYS A 257 8.75 13.18 3.13
N SER A 258 7.45 13.45 3.23
CA SER A 258 6.67 14.21 2.28
C SER A 258 6.78 15.64 2.75
N SER A 259 7.60 16.43 2.07
CA SER A 259 7.47 17.89 2.10
C SER A 259 6.07 18.24 1.63
N TYR A 260 5.17 18.54 2.57
CA TYR A 260 3.92 19.23 2.29
C TYR A 260 4.19 20.65 1.83
#